data_AF-A0A7S1N1F9-F1
#
_entry.id   AF-A0A7S1N1F9-F1
#
_cell.length_a   1.000
_cell.length_b   1.000
_cell.length_c   1.000
_cell.angle_alpha   90.00
_cell.angle_beta   90.00
_cell.angle_gamma   90.00
#
_symmetry.space_group_name_H-M   'P 1'
#
loop_
_entity.id
_entity.type
_entity.pdbx_description
1 polymer ?
#
loop_
_entity_poly.entity_id
_entity_poly.type
_entity_poly.pdbx_seq_one_letter_code
_entity_poly.pdbx_strand_id
1 'polypeptide(L)'
;KTKGRLGEADVERFLLPAIRRGECLPRLLTLTGNACGVVDSETQDDMDKFAIDVLAAAAQGKRFLFRSAASLLTSLAALGPQPVPPEQMASYVRGGRPGVVICGSHVQMTTKQLEVLLKQPGAQGVDVDVLELKR
;
A
#
# COMPACT_ATOMS: atom_id res chain seq x y z
N LYS A 1 13.85 2.38 -14.18
CA LYS A 1 14.80 1.27 -14.44
C LYS A 1 16.23 1.81 -14.32
N THR A 2 17.17 1.07 -13.73
CA THR A 2 18.55 1.54 -13.41
C THR A 2 19.47 1.64 -14.64
N LYS A 3 19.02 1.19 -15.82
CA LYS A 3 19.81 1.10 -17.06
C LYS A 3 21.12 0.31 -16.87
N GLY A 4 21.11 -0.72 -16.03
CA GLY A 4 22.29 -1.57 -15.75
C GLY A 4 23.26 -1.03 -14.72
N ARG A 5 22.98 0.12 -14.08
CA ARG A 5 23.87 0.72 -13.06
C ARG A 5 23.91 0.00 -11.71
N LEU A 6 23.00 -0.94 -11.49
CA LEU A 6 22.92 -1.74 -10.26
C LEU A 6 22.65 -3.17 -10.70
N GLY A 7 23.58 -4.07 -10.41
CA GLY A 7 23.43 -5.51 -10.58
C GLY A 7 22.73 -6.14 -9.38
N GLU A 8 22.36 -7.41 -9.50
CA GLU A 8 21.71 -8.15 -8.40
C GLU A 8 22.57 -8.22 -7.14
N ALA A 9 23.88 -8.41 -7.29
CA ALA A 9 24.84 -8.45 -6.18
C ALA A 9 24.99 -7.11 -5.44
N ASP A 10 24.56 -6.00 -6.05
CA ASP A 10 24.61 -4.66 -5.46
C ASP A 10 23.34 -4.32 -4.67
N VAL A 11 22.37 -5.25 -4.63
CA VAL A 11 21.10 -5.07 -3.93
C VAL A 11 21.09 -5.88 -2.64
N GLU A 12 20.98 -5.16 -1.52
CA GLU A 12 20.83 -5.74 -0.21
C GLU A 12 19.46 -6.41 -0.06
N ARG A 13 19.43 -7.58 0.59
CA ARG A 13 18.21 -8.40 0.71
C ARG A 13 17.86 -8.64 2.17
N PHE A 14 16.70 -8.14 2.58
CA PHE A 14 16.09 -8.43 3.86
C PHE A 14 15.05 -9.54 3.65
N LEU A 15 15.44 -10.78 3.96
CA LEU A 15 14.62 -11.97 3.70
C LEU A 15 13.71 -12.28 4.90
N LEU A 16 12.60 -13.00 4.63
CA LEU A 16 11.59 -13.35 5.63
C LEU A 16 12.17 -13.92 6.94
N PRO A 17 13.15 -14.84 6.97
CA PRO A 17 13.64 -15.40 8.23
C PRO A 17 14.28 -14.35 9.15
N ALA A 18 15.04 -13.40 8.59
CA ALA A 18 15.67 -12.33 9.37
C ALA A 18 14.64 -11.31 9.87
N ILE A 19 13.66 -10.99 9.03
CA ILE A 19 12.55 -10.09 9.38
C ILE A 19 11.72 -10.68 10.52
N ARG A 20 11.31 -11.95 10.40
CA ARG A 20 10.47 -12.62 11.40
C ARG A 20 11.16 -12.79 12.76
N ARG A 21 12.49 -12.84 12.79
CA ARG A 21 13.30 -12.87 14.03
C ARG A 21 13.67 -11.50 14.58
N GLY A 22 13.40 -10.40 13.86
CA GLY A 22 13.82 -9.05 14.28
C GLY A 22 15.33 -8.85 14.24
N GLU A 23 15.99 -9.41 13.23
CA GLU A 23 17.46 -9.40 13.09
C GLU A 23 17.93 -8.45 11.96
N CYS A 24 17.09 -7.52 11.51
CA CYS A 24 17.44 -6.62 10.41
C CYS A 24 18.26 -5.41 10.89
N LEU A 25 18.12 -5.00 12.17
CA LEU A 25 18.77 -3.80 12.70
C LEU A 25 20.29 -3.76 12.48
N PRO A 26 21.09 -4.78 12.82
CA PRO A 26 22.53 -4.73 12.60
C PRO A 26 22.90 -4.48 11.13
N ARG A 27 22.19 -5.12 10.20
CA ARG A 27 22.41 -4.95 8.75
C ARG A 27 21.94 -3.58 8.25
N LEU A 28 20.84 -3.05 8.77
CA LEU A 28 20.39 -1.68 8.46
C LEU A 28 21.44 -0.64 8.87
N LEU A 29 22.13 -0.86 10.00
CA LEU A 29 23.17 0.04 10.50
C LEU A 29 24.46 0.01 9.64
N THR A 30 24.75 -1.08 8.93
CA THR A 30 25.94 -1.15 8.05
C THR A 30 25.75 -0.49 6.69
N LEU A 31 24.50 -0.21 6.27
CA LEU A 31 24.22 0.39 4.96
C LEU A 31 24.84 1.78 4.82
N THR A 32 25.61 1.98 3.75
CA THR A 32 26.25 3.26 3.42
C THR A 32 26.17 3.52 1.92
N GLY A 33 26.49 4.74 1.48
CA GLY A 33 26.59 5.06 0.05
C GLY A 33 25.27 4.95 -0.74
N ASN A 34 24.11 5.12 -0.10
CA ASN A 34 22.79 4.92 -0.72
C ASN A 34 22.59 3.52 -1.32
N ALA A 35 23.10 2.49 -0.64
CA ALA A 35 22.84 1.10 -0.97
C ALA A 35 21.32 0.85 -1.19
N CYS A 36 21.00 0.14 -2.26
CA CYS A 36 19.62 -0.23 -2.57
C CYS A 36 19.27 -1.53 -1.85
N GLY A 37 18.14 -1.55 -1.15
CA GLY A 37 17.64 -2.74 -0.46
C GLY A 37 16.27 -3.16 -0.98
N VAL A 38 16.04 -4.46 -1.00
CA VAL A 38 14.70 -5.06 -1.16
C VAL A 38 14.34 -5.83 0.09
N VAL A 39 13.05 -5.84 0.41
CA VAL A 39 12.50 -6.40 1.64
C VAL A 39 11.40 -7.37 1.27
N ASP A 40 11.53 -8.61 1.70
CA ASP A 40 10.47 -9.60 1.55
C ASP A 40 9.34 -9.35 2.54
N SER A 41 8.11 -9.58 2.13
CA SER A 41 6.95 -9.61 3.02
C SER A 41 5.82 -10.37 2.35
N GLU A 42 5.19 -11.24 3.13
CA GLU A 42 4.00 -11.98 2.73
C GLU A 42 2.77 -11.51 3.50
N THR A 43 2.99 -11.00 4.72
CA THR A 43 1.95 -10.57 5.65
C THR A 43 2.23 -9.17 6.20
N GLN A 44 1.20 -8.53 6.74
CA GLN A 44 1.33 -7.23 7.41
C GLN A 44 2.30 -7.31 8.61
N ASP A 45 2.28 -8.43 9.33
CA ASP A 45 3.17 -8.69 10.48
C ASP A 45 4.66 -8.72 10.08
N ASP A 46 5.00 -9.17 8.86
CA ASP A 46 6.38 -9.08 8.36
C ASP A 46 6.82 -7.61 8.22
N MET A 47 5.94 -6.74 7.69
CA MET A 47 6.22 -5.30 7.57
C MET A 47 6.25 -4.61 8.93
N ASP A 48 5.40 -5.02 9.87
CA ASP A 48 5.37 -4.48 11.23
C ASP A 48 6.67 -4.78 11.97
N LYS A 49 7.18 -6.02 11.88
CA LYS A 49 8.49 -6.39 12.43
C LYS A 49 9.63 -5.63 11.79
N PHE A 50 9.64 -5.53 10.45
CA PHE A 50 10.67 -4.76 9.75
C PHE A 50 10.65 -3.27 10.13
N ALA A 51 9.47 -2.68 10.31
CA ALA A 51 9.32 -1.28 10.71
C ALA A 51 9.94 -1.00 12.10
N ILE A 52 9.87 -1.94 13.04
CA ILE A 52 10.54 -1.83 14.36
C ILE A 52 12.04 -1.64 14.17
N ASP A 53 12.70 -2.51 13.39
CA ASP A 53 14.14 -2.42 13.14
C ASP A 53 14.53 -1.16 12.36
N VAL A 54 13.70 -0.74 11.40
CA VAL A 54 13.88 0.52 10.66
C VAL A 54 13.81 1.73 11.58
N LEU A 55 12.80 1.78 12.47
CA LEU A 55 12.64 2.87 13.42
C LEU A 55 13.79 2.90 14.44
N ALA A 56 14.26 1.74 14.89
CA ALA A 56 15.43 1.63 15.75
C ALA A 56 16.71 2.11 15.06
N ALA A 57 16.89 1.80 13.77
CA ALA A 57 18.02 2.31 12.98
C ALA A 57 17.91 3.82 12.75
N ALA A 58 16.71 4.34 12.48
CA ALA A 58 16.47 5.77 12.29
C ALA A 58 16.70 6.58 13.57
N ALA A 59 16.32 6.04 14.73
CA ALA A 59 16.62 6.62 16.04
C ALA A 59 18.14 6.72 16.31
N GLN A 60 18.94 5.86 15.67
CA GLN A 60 20.40 5.90 15.69
C GLN A 60 21.01 6.79 14.58
N GLY A 61 20.19 7.60 13.90
CA GLY A 61 20.65 8.59 12.92
C GLY A 61 20.68 8.11 11.47
N LYS A 62 20.27 6.86 11.18
CA LYS A 62 20.09 6.43 9.79
C LYS A 62 18.94 7.18 9.12
N ARG A 63 19.06 7.37 7.81
CA ARG A 63 18.01 7.94 6.96
C ARG A 63 17.79 7.00 5.79
N PHE A 64 16.53 6.69 5.53
CA PHE A 64 16.12 5.77 4.47
C PHE A 64 15.19 6.47 3.49
N LEU A 65 15.33 6.15 2.20
CA LEU A 65 14.38 6.54 1.17
C LEU A 65 13.55 5.31 0.82
N PHE A 66 12.25 5.35 1.12
CA PHE A 66 11.34 4.25 0.84
C PHE A 66 10.65 4.42 -0.50
N ARG A 67 10.61 3.33 -1.26
CA ARG A 67 9.73 3.16 -2.42
C ARG A 67 8.88 1.92 -2.17
N SER A 68 7.74 2.12 -1.51
CA SER A 68 6.88 1.05 -1.02
C SER A 68 5.42 1.28 -1.39
N ALA A 69 4.61 0.25 -1.17
CA ALA A 69 3.16 0.37 -1.13
C ALA A 69 2.69 0.82 0.27
N ALA A 70 1.37 0.85 0.48
CA ALA A 70 0.74 1.34 1.70
C ALA A 70 1.08 0.53 2.96
N SER A 71 1.37 -0.77 2.83
CA SER A 71 1.63 -1.66 3.98
C SER A 71 2.76 -1.16 4.89
N LEU A 72 3.86 -0.65 4.31
CA LEU A 72 4.97 -0.11 5.08
C LEU A 72 4.56 1.18 5.83
N LEU A 73 3.73 2.03 5.22
CA LEU A 73 3.24 3.24 5.87
C LEU A 73 2.38 2.88 7.09
N THR A 74 1.49 1.89 6.93
CA THR A 74 0.68 1.34 8.03
C THR A 74 1.56 0.89 9.20
N SER A 75 2.62 0.13 8.91
CA SER A 75 3.56 -0.35 9.93
C SER A 75 4.34 0.77 10.61
N LEU A 76 4.89 1.72 9.84
CA LEU A 76 5.69 2.82 10.39
C LEU A 76 4.86 3.78 11.25
N ALA A 77 3.60 4.02 10.89
CA ALA A 77 2.69 4.85 11.66
C ALA A 77 1.98 4.08 12.79
N ALA A 78 2.23 2.77 12.92
CA ALA A 78 1.52 1.88 13.84
C ALA A 78 0.00 2.06 13.77
N LEU A 79 -0.53 2.17 12.55
CA LEU A 79 -1.96 2.35 12.35
C LEU A 79 -2.67 1.08 12.84
N GLY A 80 -3.63 1.27 13.73
CA GLY A 80 -4.53 0.20 14.16
C GLY A 80 -5.43 -0.28 13.00
N PRO A 81 -6.33 -1.24 13.29
CA PRO A 81 -7.32 -1.67 12.31
C PRO A 81 -8.17 -0.48 11.84
N GLN A 82 -8.71 -0.58 10.63
CA GLN A 82 -9.63 0.42 10.08
C GLN A 82 -10.75 0.68 11.10
N PRO A 83 -10.88 1.92 11.64
CA PRO A 83 -11.76 2.19 12.79
C PRO A 83 -13.24 2.14 12.43
N VAL A 84 -13.59 2.31 11.15
CA VAL A 84 -14.97 2.23 10.66
C VAL A 84 -15.12 0.98 9.80
N PRO A 85 -15.93 0.00 10.23
CA PRO A 85 -16.14 -1.21 9.46
C PRO A 85 -16.90 -0.91 8.15
N PRO A 86 -16.77 -1.75 7.12
CA PRO A 86 -17.37 -1.51 5.80
C PRO A 86 -18.87 -1.19 5.86
N GLU A 87 -19.61 -1.86 6.73
CA GLU A 87 -21.06 -1.72 6.89
C GLU A 87 -21.46 -0.34 7.48
N GLN A 88 -20.54 0.31 8.17
CA GLN A 88 -20.74 1.63 8.78
C GLN A 88 -20.17 2.77 7.93
N MET A 89 -19.55 2.47 6.79
CA MET A 89 -18.92 3.49 5.94
C MET A 89 -19.92 4.54 5.45
N ALA A 90 -21.21 4.21 5.37
CA ALA A 90 -22.30 5.16 5.05
C ALA A 90 -22.41 6.33 6.05
N SER A 91 -21.85 6.19 7.26
CA SER A 91 -21.80 7.30 8.25
C SER A 91 -20.99 8.51 7.77
N TYR A 92 -20.06 8.32 6.82
CA TYR A 92 -19.28 9.41 6.24
C TYR A 92 -20.05 10.26 5.21
N VAL A 93 -21.31 9.92 4.94
CA VAL A 93 -22.15 10.67 4.00
C VAL A 93 -22.61 11.99 4.63
N ARG A 94 -22.27 13.11 3.96
CA ARG A 94 -22.62 14.45 4.43
C ARG A 94 -24.13 14.67 4.48
N GLY A 95 -24.69 14.63 5.69
CA GLY A 95 -26.12 14.84 5.93
C GLY A 95 -27.01 13.75 5.35
N GLY A 96 -26.50 12.52 5.19
CA GLY A 96 -27.26 11.38 4.67
C GLY A 96 -27.72 11.53 3.21
N ARG A 97 -27.15 12.48 2.46
CA ARG A 97 -27.55 12.74 1.07
C ARG A 97 -26.98 11.70 0.12
N PRO A 98 -27.71 11.31 -0.95
CA PRO A 98 -27.17 10.44 -2.00
C PRO A 98 -25.85 10.97 -2.57
N GLY A 99 -24.94 10.05 -2.90
CA GLY A 99 -23.66 10.34 -3.53
C GLY A 99 -23.61 9.86 -4.98
N VAL A 100 -22.45 10.00 -5.61
CA VAL A 100 -22.15 9.48 -6.95
C VAL A 100 -20.94 8.57 -6.87
N VAL A 101 -21.01 7.42 -7.57
CA VAL A 101 -19.88 6.52 -7.77
C VAL A 101 -19.41 6.66 -9.22
N ILE A 102 -18.13 7.00 -9.41
CA ILE A 102 -17.55 7.19 -10.74
C ILE A 102 -16.58 6.03 -11.01
N CYS A 103 -16.87 5.23 -12.04
CA CYS A 103 -16.06 4.08 -12.41
C CYS A 103 -15.35 4.33 -13.76
N GLY A 104 -14.04 4.55 -13.73
CA GLY A 104 -13.21 4.68 -14.95
C GLY A 104 -12.23 3.54 -15.20
N SER A 105 -12.19 2.55 -14.30
CA SER A 105 -11.28 1.40 -14.40
C SER A 105 -11.87 0.32 -15.31
N HIS A 106 -11.02 -0.27 -16.16
CA HIS A 106 -11.40 -1.33 -17.11
C HIS A 106 -10.98 -2.73 -16.66
N VAL A 107 -10.79 -2.94 -15.36
CA VAL A 107 -10.41 -4.27 -14.81
C VAL A 107 -11.64 -5.05 -14.37
N GLN A 108 -11.57 -6.38 -14.47
CA GLN A 108 -12.67 -7.29 -14.13
C GLN A 108 -13.23 -7.09 -12.71
N MET A 109 -12.38 -6.74 -11.74
CA MET A 109 -12.82 -6.50 -10.36
C MET A 109 -13.78 -5.30 -10.28
N THR A 110 -13.49 -4.21 -11.00
CA THR A 110 -14.36 -3.04 -11.03
C THR A 110 -15.71 -3.37 -11.67
N THR A 111 -15.73 -4.16 -12.75
CA THR A 111 -16.97 -4.64 -13.38
C THR A 111 -17.84 -5.42 -12.38
N LYS A 112 -17.27 -6.39 -11.66
CA LYS A 112 -17.99 -7.18 -10.66
C LYS A 112 -18.57 -6.31 -9.53
N GLN A 113 -17.81 -5.32 -9.06
CA GLN A 113 -18.27 -4.38 -8.03
C GLN A 113 -19.45 -3.54 -8.52
N LEU A 114 -19.37 -3.03 -9.76
CA LEU A 114 -20.45 -2.23 -10.36
C LEU A 114 -21.73 -3.04 -10.57
N GLU A 115 -21.64 -4.28 -11.04
CA GLU A 115 -22.79 -5.18 -11.21
C GLU A 115 -23.53 -5.46 -9.89
N VAL A 116 -22.81 -5.53 -8.77
CA VAL A 116 -23.41 -5.67 -7.43
C VAL A 116 -24.06 -4.36 -6.97
N LEU A 117 -23.40 -3.22 -7.21
CA LEU A 117 -23.91 -1.89 -6.86
C LEU A 117 -25.22 -1.57 -7.59
N LEU A 118 -25.30 -1.85 -8.89
CA LEU A 118 -26.48 -1.56 -9.71
C LEU A 118 -27.73 -2.38 -9.33
N LYS A 119 -27.57 -3.43 -8.52
CA LYS A 119 -28.69 -4.21 -7.96
C LYS A 119 -29.27 -3.58 -6.69
N GLN A 120 -28.61 -2.57 -6.11
CA GLN A 120 -29.07 -1.94 -4.86
C GLN A 120 -30.26 -1.01 -5.12
N PRO A 121 -31.27 -0.98 -4.22
CA PRO A 121 -32.39 -0.06 -4.35
C PRO A 121 -31.94 1.40 -4.42
N GLY A 122 -32.45 2.15 -5.41
CA GLY A 122 -32.12 3.57 -5.60
C GLY A 122 -30.79 3.83 -6.30
N ALA A 123 -30.01 2.80 -6.65
CA ALA A 123 -28.86 2.95 -7.53
C ALA A 123 -29.31 3.05 -8.99
N GLN A 124 -28.80 4.06 -9.71
CA GLN A 124 -29.06 4.22 -11.14
C GLN A 124 -27.73 4.30 -11.88
N GLY A 125 -27.57 3.43 -12.88
CA GLY A 125 -26.44 3.46 -13.79
C GLY A 125 -26.63 4.55 -14.85
N VAL A 126 -25.55 5.29 -15.13
CA VAL A 126 -25.45 6.19 -16.27
C VAL A 126 -24.17 5.80 -17.01
N ASP A 127 -24.34 5.17 -18.17
CA ASP A 127 -23.21 4.81 -19.01
C ASP A 127 -22.72 6.03 -19.78
N VAL A 128 -21.40 6.19 -19.82
CA VAL A 128 -20.75 7.28 -20.53
C VAL A 128 -20.07 6.69 -21.75
N ASP A 129 -20.59 7.01 -22.94
CA ASP A 129 -19.92 6.66 -24.18
C ASP A 129 -18.68 7.55 -24.38
N VAL A 130 -17.51 6.94 -24.21
CA VAL A 130 -16.22 7.62 -24.32
C VAL A 130 -15.94 8.11 -25.74
N LEU A 131 -16.59 7.55 -26.77
CA LEU A 131 -16.47 8.00 -28.16
C LEU A 131 -17.21 9.32 -28.39
N GLU A 132 -18.32 9.54 -27.71
CA GLU A 132 -19.11 10.77 -27.85
C GLU A 132 -18.48 11.98 -27.14
N LEU A 133 -17.63 11.73 -26.14
CA LEU A 133 -16.91 12.76 -25.37
C LEU A 133 -15.75 13.44 -26.12
N LYS A 134 -15.33 12.92 -27.28
CA LYS A 134 -14.19 13.44 -28.05
C LYS A 134 -14.55 14.49 -29.11
N ARG A 135 -15.79 15.00 -29.10
CA ARG A 135 -16.24 16.12 -29.94
C ARG A 135 -16.08 17.45 -29.22
#